data_AF-A0A2P2KUF6-F1
#
_entry.id   AF-A0A2P2KUF6-F1
#
_cell.length_a   1.000
_cell.length_b   1.000
_cell.length_c   1.000
_cell.angle_alpha   90.00
_cell.angle_beta   90.00
_cell.angle_gamma   90.00
#
_symmetry.space_group_name_H-M   'P 1'
#
loop_
_entity.id
_entity.type
_entity.pdbx_description
1 polymer ?
#
loop_
_entity_poly.entity_id
_entity_poly.type
_entity_poly.pdbx_seq_one_letter_code
_entity_poly.pdbx_strand_id
1 'polypeptide(L)'
;MYAKFVLQVRRGFFPKIPDPPKYPEKILFCGWRRDIDDMIMVLEAFLAPGSELWLFNDVPEKEREKKLTDGGLDIYRHMNIKLIHREGNAVIKRHLENLPLETFDSILILADESLEDSVVHSDSRSLATLLLIRDIQSKRLPHKDTKSTTLRTSGFSHGSWIREMQQASDKSIIISEILDSRTRNLVSVSRISDYVLSNELVSMALAMVAEDKQINRVLEELFAEKGMCIKPAEFYLFDQEELCFYDIMIRGRQRHEIVIGYRLASTDHAIINPPDKSESRKWSIGDVFVVISLGE
;
A
#
# COMPACT_ATOMS: atom_id res chain seq x y z
N MET A 1 -33.61 -13.10 35.45
CA MET A 1 -33.25 -14.25 34.59
C MET A 1 -32.60 -13.65 33.33
N TYR A 2 -31.27 -13.50 33.32
CA TYR A 2 -30.56 -12.98 32.15
C TYR A 2 -30.47 -14.09 31.11
N ALA A 3 -31.21 -13.98 30.02
CA ALA A 3 -31.05 -14.86 28.88
C ALA A 3 -29.63 -14.67 28.32
N LYS A 4 -28.76 -15.65 28.52
CA LYS A 4 -27.50 -15.76 27.78
C LYS A 4 -27.86 -15.97 26.31
N PHE A 5 -27.85 -14.90 25.52
CA PHE A 5 -27.78 -15.00 24.07
C PHE A 5 -26.42 -15.60 23.72
N VAL A 6 -26.36 -16.93 23.63
CA VAL A 6 -25.21 -17.62 23.06
C VAL A 6 -25.38 -17.51 21.56
N LEU A 7 -24.71 -16.53 20.94
CA LEU A 7 -24.55 -16.48 19.48
C LEU A 7 -23.99 -17.83 19.02
N GLN A 8 -24.78 -18.57 18.24
CA GLN A 8 -24.31 -19.79 17.58
C GLN A 8 -23.44 -19.38 16.39
N VAL A 9 -22.17 -19.05 16.68
CA VAL A 9 -21.18 -18.74 15.65
C VAL A 9 -20.73 -20.04 14.98
N ARG A 10 -20.93 -20.15 13.68
CA ARG A 10 -20.62 -21.33 12.87
C ARG A 10 -19.13 -21.33 12.56
N ARG A 11 -18.37 -22.17 13.28
CA ARG A 11 -16.95 -22.44 12.94
C ARG A 11 -16.79 -22.85 11.47
N GLY A 12 -17.73 -23.64 10.95
CA GLY A 12 -17.83 -24.02 9.54
C GLY A 12 -16.60 -24.76 9.00
N PHE A 13 -16.72 -25.29 7.78
CA PHE A 13 -15.56 -25.65 6.98
C PHE A 13 -15.22 -24.42 6.13
N PHE A 14 -13.94 -24.09 5.96
CA PHE A 14 -13.50 -22.97 5.14
C PHE A 14 -12.25 -23.36 4.35
N PRO A 15 -11.91 -22.63 3.28
CA PRO A 15 -10.74 -22.94 2.47
C PRO A 15 -9.45 -22.84 3.29
N LYS A 16 -8.67 -23.93 3.35
CA LYS A 16 -7.34 -23.94 3.95
C LYS A 16 -6.28 -23.55 2.91
N ILE A 17 -6.46 -22.38 2.31
CA ILE A 17 -5.53 -21.87 1.30
C ILE A 17 -4.27 -21.38 2.02
N PRO A 18 -3.07 -21.87 1.66
CA PRO A 18 -1.83 -21.32 2.20
C PRO A 18 -1.60 -19.92 1.66
N ASP A 19 -0.92 -19.09 2.44
CA ASP A 19 -0.51 -17.77 1.97
C ASP A 19 0.43 -17.90 0.75
N PRO A 20 0.17 -17.17 -0.35
CA PRO A 20 1.05 -17.21 -1.50
C PRO A 20 2.41 -16.61 -1.13
N PRO A 21 3.52 -17.08 -1.76
CA PRO A 21 4.81 -16.47 -1.56
C PRO A 21 4.78 -15.00 -2.01
N LYS A 22 5.52 -14.13 -1.31
CA LYS A 22 5.76 -12.76 -1.78
C LYS A 22 6.51 -12.81 -3.11
N TYR A 23 6.08 -12.03 -4.08
CA TYR A 23 6.74 -11.90 -5.38
C TYR A 23 7.62 -10.65 -5.41
N PRO A 24 8.70 -10.63 -6.22
CA PRO A 24 9.51 -9.44 -6.39
C PRO A 24 8.70 -8.25 -6.91
N GLU A 25 8.89 -7.09 -6.31
CA GLU A 25 8.23 -5.84 -6.71
C GLU A 25 9.25 -4.82 -7.25
N LYS A 26 8.78 -3.88 -8.07
CA LYS A 26 9.59 -2.77 -8.56
C LYS A 26 9.01 -1.44 -8.06
N ILE A 27 9.78 -0.75 -7.22
CA ILE A 27 9.40 0.51 -6.59
C ILE A 27 10.26 1.65 -7.12
N LEU A 28 9.67 2.82 -7.32
CA LEU A 28 10.36 4.07 -7.67
C LEU A 28 10.22 5.09 -6.56
N PHE A 29 11.34 5.62 -6.07
CA PHE A 29 11.40 6.84 -5.27
C PHE A 29 11.77 8.02 -6.17
N CYS A 30 10.93 9.06 -6.18
CA CYS A 30 11.19 10.33 -6.83
C CYS A 30 11.48 11.40 -5.77
N GLY A 31 12.71 11.91 -5.74
CA GLY A 31 13.21 12.85 -4.73
C GLY A 31 14.26 12.22 -3.82
N TRP A 32 15.01 13.09 -3.11
CA TRP A 32 15.95 12.69 -2.06
C TRP A 32 15.45 13.23 -0.72
N ARG A 33 14.72 12.42 0.03
CA ARG A 33 14.20 12.78 1.36
C ARG A 33 15.32 12.75 2.42
N ARG A 34 15.18 13.52 3.49
CA ARG A 34 16.02 13.31 4.70
C ARG A 34 15.78 11.89 5.25
N ASP A 35 16.86 11.25 5.71
CA ASP A 35 16.84 9.91 6.31
C ASP A 35 16.17 8.86 5.39
N ILE A 36 16.41 8.96 4.08
CA ILE A 36 15.85 8.03 3.08
C ILE A 36 16.36 6.59 3.28
N ASP A 37 17.53 6.44 3.91
CA ASP A 37 18.12 5.19 4.35
C ASP A 37 17.20 4.41 5.30
N ASP A 38 16.54 5.06 6.26
CA ASP A 38 15.54 4.41 7.13
C ASP A 38 14.38 3.83 6.30
N MET A 39 13.89 4.57 5.30
CA MET A 39 12.84 4.09 4.41
C MET A 39 13.30 2.88 3.58
N ILE A 40 14.56 2.90 3.11
CA ILE A 40 15.15 1.79 2.36
C ILE A 40 15.26 0.56 3.25
N MET A 41 15.72 0.71 4.50
CA MET A 41 15.81 -0.39 5.47
C MET A 41 14.44 -0.99 5.78
N VAL A 42 13.41 -0.14 5.95
CA VAL A 42 12.04 -0.61 6.12
C VAL A 42 11.61 -1.41 4.88
N LEU A 43 11.74 -0.86 3.67
CA LEU A 43 11.36 -1.60 2.45
C LEU A 43 12.11 -2.93 2.28
N GLU A 44 13.40 -2.97 2.64
CA GLU A 44 14.22 -4.18 2.57
C GLU A 44 13.69 -5.32 3.43
N ALA A 45 13.10 -5.01 4.60
CA ALA A 45 12.44 -5.99 5.45
C ALA A 45 11.10 -6.48 4.88
N PHE A 46 10.36 -5.63 4.17
CA PHE A 46 9.02 -6.00 3.67
C PHE A 46 9.03 -6.73 2.32
N LEU A 47 9.98 -6.41 1.44
CA LEU A 47 9.97 -6.86 0.04
C LEU A 47 10.56 -8.25 -0.17
N ALA A 48 10.04 -8.95 -1.18
CA ALA A 48 10.56 -10.27 -1.55
C ALA A 48 11.99 -10.18 -2.13
N PRO A 49 12.83 -11.22 -1.95
CA PRO A 49 14.14 -11.29 -2.60
C PRO A 49 14.05 -11.12 -4.13
N GLY A 50 14.91 -10.27 -4.67
CA GLY A 50 14.94 -9.95 -6.11
C GLY A 50 14.10 -8.73 -6.49
N SER A 51 13.46 -8.06 -5.53
CA SER A 51 12.78 -6.77 -5.75
C SER A 51 13.77 -5.68 -6.14
N GLU A 52 13.29 -4.64 -6.81
CA GLU A 52 14.10 -3.51 -7.28
C GLU A 52 13.59 -2.20 -6.69
N LEU A 53 14.50 -1.41 -6.12
CA LEU A 53 14.20 -0.04 -5.68
C LEU A 53 14.98 0.95 -6.56
N TRP A 54 14.25 1.73 -7.33
CA TRP A 54 14.81 2.76 -8.20
C TRP A 54 14.82 4.11 -7.48
N LEU A 55 15.99 4.74 -7.41
CA LEU A 55 16.18 6.05 -6.80
C LEU A 55 16.37 7.10 -7.91
N PHE A 56 15.36 7.97 -8.10
CA PHE A 56 15.38 9.03 -9.10
C PHE A 56 15.38 10.42 -8.44
N ASN A 57 16.50 11.12 -8.54
CA ASN A 57 16.73 12.45 -7.95
C ASN A 57 17.97 13.11 -8.60
N ASP A 58 18.27 14.35 -8.22
CA ASP A 58 19.37 15.15 -8.77
C ASP A 58 20.70 15.02 -8.02
N VAL A 59 20.74 14.29 -6.89
CA VAL A 59 21.98 13.99 -6.16
C VAL A 59 22.86 13.09 -7.03
N PRO A 60 24.16 13.39 -7.25
CA PRO A 60 25.05 12.52 -8.01
C PRO A 60 25.21 11.13 -7.38
N GLU A 61 25.28 10.07 -8.18
CA GLU A 61 25.32 8.67 -7.70
C GLU A 61 26.42 8.42 -6.65
N LYS A 62 27.63 8.96 -6.86
CA LYS A 62 28.74 8.85 -5.90
C LYS A 62 28.45 9.47 -4.54
N GLU A 63 27.68 10.56 -4.52
CA GLU A 63 27.29 11.23 -3.27
C GLU A 63 26.17 10.46 -2.56
N ARG A 64 25.28 9.79 -3.32
CA ARG A 64 24.22 8.94 -2.75
C ARG A 64 24.81 7.78 -1.97
N GLU A 65 25.77 7.06 -2.56
CA GLU A 65 26.42 5.93 -1.90
C GLU A 65 27.05 6.36 -0.57
N LYS A 66 27.72 7.52 -0.58
CA LYS A 66 28.30 8.10 0.63
C LYS A 66 27.23 8.45 1.66
N LYS A 67 26.19 9.19 1.28
CA LYS A 67 25.10 9.60 2.19
C LYS A 67 24.40 8.39 2.83
N LEU A 68 24.11 7.35 2.04
CA LEU A 68 23.48 6.12 2.53
C LEU A 68 24.41 5.37 3.51
N THR A 69 25.71 5.29 3.19
CA THR A 69 26.70 4.67 4.08
C THR A 69 26.85 5.45 5.39
N ASP A 70 26.87 6.79 5.31
CA ASP A 70 26.95 7.68 6.48
C ASP A 70 25.69 7.55 7.37
N GLY A 71 24.52 7.26 6.78
CA GLY A 71 23.27 6.91 7.48
C GLY A 71 23.24 5.50 8.09
N GLY A 72 24.27 4.69 7.83
CA GLY A 72 24.39 3.33 8.38
C GLY A 72 23.84 2.22 7.46
N LEU A 73 23.43 2.54 6.23
CA LEU A 73 23.03 1.55 5.24
C LEU A 73 24.29 0.94 4.58
N ASP A 74 24.55 -0.34 4.86
CA ASP A 74 25.63 -1.10 4.21
C ASP A 74 25.19 -1.60 2.83
N ILE A 75 25.50 -0.81 1.79
CA ILE A 75 25.15 -1.10 0.40
C ILE A 75 25.90 -2.34 -0.14
N TYR A 76 27.00 -2.76 0.51
CA TYR A 76 27.80 -3.91 0.08
C TYR A 76 27.30 -5.23 0.67
N ARG A 77 26.42 -5.17 1.68
CA ARG A 77 25.74 -6.35 2.20
C ARG A 77 24.75 -6.86 1.14
N HIS A 78 24.61 -8.18 1.03
CA HIS A 78 23.55 -8.79 0.22
C HIS A 78 22.18 -8.40 0.80
N MET A 79 21.59 -7.35 0.24
CA MET A 79 20.21 -6.92 0.50
C MET A 79 19.23 -7.81 -0.26
N ASN A 80 18.02 -7.95 0.27
CA ASN A 80 16.92 -8.59 -0.47
C ASN A 80 16.52 -7.81 -1.73
N ILE A 81 16.83 -6.52 -1.76
CA ILE A 81 16.45 -5.58 -2.82
C ILE A 81 17.68 -5.08 -3.60
N LYS A 82 17.49 -4.84 -4.89
CA LYS A 82 18.50 -4.23 -5.76
C LYS A 82 18.26 -2.72 -5.88
N LEU A 83 19.23 -1.91 -5.46
CA LEU A 83 19.19 -0.46 -5.66
C LEU A 83 19.61 -0.10 -7.09
N ILE A 84 18.80 0.73 -7.76
CA ILE A 84 19.06 1.22 -9.11
C ILE A 84 19.06 2.75 -9.10
N HIS A 85 20.21 3.35 -9.36
CA HIS A 85 20.38 4.80 -9.34
C HIS A 85 20.07 5.42 -10.71
N ARG A 86 19.26 6.48 -10.71
CA ARG A 86 19.00 7.34 -11.86
C ARG A 86 19.13 8.81 -11.45
N GLU A 87 19.96 9.54 -12.18
CA GLU A 87 20.13 10.98 -12.00
C GLU A 87 19.14 11.74 -12.87
N GLY A 88 18.43 12.70 -12.28
CA GLY A 88 17.53 13.58 -12.99
C GLY A 88 16.59 14.34 -12.07
N ASN A 89 16.12 15.47 -12.58
CA ASN A 89 15.16 16.32 -11.88
C ASN A 89 13.71 15.86 -12.11
N ALA A 90 13.00 15.57 -11.02
CA ALA A 90 11.62 15.07 -11.02
C ALA A 90 10.54 16.06 -11.52
N VAL A 91 10.86 17.35 -11.65
CA VAL A 91 9.94 18.32 -12.27
C VAL A 91 10.21 18.53 -13.76
N ILE A 92 11.21 17.85 -14.33
CA ILE A 92 11.54 17.93 -15.76
C ILE A 92 10.98 16.72 -16.48
N LYS A 93 9.94 16.96 -17.30
CA LYS A 93 9.24 15.93 -18.07
C LYS A 93 10.19 15.00 -18.86
N ARG A 94 11.14 15.58 -19.59
CA ARG A 94 12.12 14.82 -20.42
C ARG A 94 12.94 13.82 -19.61
N HIS A 95 13.22 14.11 -18.34
CA HIS A 95 13.99 13.20 -17.48
C HIS A 95 13.11 12.03 -17.00
N LEU A 96 11.87 12.31 -16.60
CA LEU A 96 10.88 11.28 -16.27
C LEU A 96 10.55 10.38 -17.47
N GLU A 97 10.56 10.91 -18.68
CA GLU A 97 10.37 10.13 -19.90
C GLU A 97 11.50 9.12 -20.16
N ASN A 98 12.65 9.20 -19.49
CA ASN A 98 13.67 8.16 -19.62
C ASN A 98 13.41 6.94 -18.71
N LEU A 99 12.40 7.02 -17.83
CA LEU A 99 12.05 5.96 -16.90
C LEU A 99 10.94 5.05 -17.48
N PRO A 100 10.97 3.74 -17.19
CA PRO A 100 9.91 2.80 -17.56
C PRO A 100 8.75 2.90 -16.54
N LEU A 101 8.08 4.06 -16.49
CA LEU A 101 7.07 4.42 -15.49
C LEU A 101 5.91 3.42 -15.39
N GLU A 102 5.64 2.68 -16.46
CA GLU A 102 4.55 1.71 -16.55
C GLU A 102 4.91 0.35 -15.93
N THR A 103 6.19 0.12 -15.62
CA THR A 103 6.69 -1.16 -15.08
C THR A 103 6.82 -1.17 -13.56
N PHE A 104 6.57 -0.04 -12.89
CA PHE A 104 6.64 0.06 -11.44
C PHE A 104 5.30 -0.34 -10.82
N ASP A 105 5.35 -1.17 -9.79
CA ASP A 105 4.19 -1.52 -8.98
C ASP A 105 3.73 -0.30 -8.17
N SER A 106 4.70 0.44 -7.62
CA SER A 106 4.46 1.65 -6.82
C SER A 106 5.49 2.75 -7.10
N ILE A 107 5.03 4.00 -7.13
CA ILE A 107 5.84 5.21 -7.26
C ILE A 107 5.59 6.10 -6.05
N LEU A 108 6.63 6.41 -5.29
CA LEU A 108 6.60 7.33 -4.16
C LEU A 108 7.27 8.64 -4.57
N ILE A 109 6.52 9.73 -4.49
CA ILE A 109 7.01 11.09 -4.72
C ILE A 109 7.26 11.71 -3.34
N LEU A 110 8.53 11.92 -3.03
CA LEU A 110 9.00 12.34 -1.71
C LEU A 110 9.38 13.82 -1.73
N ALA A 111 9.16 14.49 -0.59
CA ALA A 111 9.66 15.83 -0.37
C ALA A 111 11.20 15.82 -0.38
N ASP A 112 11.80 16.72 -1.15
CA ASP A 112 13.26 16.82 -1.28
C ASP A 112 13.87 17.54 -0.08
N GLU A 113 14.91 16.95 0.52
CA GLU A 113 15.66 17.48 1.67
C GLU A 113 16.07 18.94 1.44
N SER A 114 16.48 19.28 0.22
CA SER A 114 16.96 20.60 -0.15
C SER A 114 15.90 21.71 -0.08
N LEU A 115 14.61 21.35 -0.04
CA LEU A 115 13.48 22.27 -0.12
C LEU A 115 12.47 22.07 1.02
N GLU A 116 12.78 21.24 2.02
CA GLU A 116 11.93 21.02 3.20
C GLU A 116 11.64 22.31 3.99
N ASP A 117 12.56 23.28 3.99
CA ASP A 117 12.40 24.57 4.69
C ASP A 117 11.24 25.41 4.14
N SER A 118 10.77 25.10 2.92
CA SER A 118 9.61 25.74 2.32
C SER A 118 8.57 24.71 1.90
N VAL A 119 7.73 24.31 2.86
CA VAL A 119 6.53 23.45 2.71
C VAL A 119 5.78 23.68 1.39
N VAL A 120 5.45 24.93 1.04
CA VAL A 120 4.69 25.26 -0.18
C VAL A 120 5.44 24.91 -1.47
N HIS A 121 6.76 25.10 -1.49
CA HIS A 121 7.58 24.79 -2.66
C HIS A 121 7.78 23.27 -2.80
N SER A 122 7.95 22.56 -1.68
CA SER A 122 8.03 21.09 -1.67
C SER A 122 6.74 20.47 -2.22
N ASP A 123 5.58 20.87 -1.68
CA ASP A 123 4.27 20.42 -2.14
C ASP A 123 4.04 20.70 -3.63
N SER A 124 4.41 21.91 -4.08
CA SER A 124 4.27 22.30 -5.49
C SER A 124 5.08 21.40 -6.42
N ARG A 125 6.28 20.96 -5.99
CA ARG A 125 7.12 20.04 -6.76
C ARG A 125 6.55 18.63 -6.77
N SER A 126 6.12 18.12 -5.62
CA SER A 126 5.49 16.81 -5.52
C SER A 126 4.26 16.71 -6.45
N LEU A 127 3.43 17.75 -6.45
CA LEU A 127 2.27 17.83 -7.36
C LEU A 127 2.66 17.96 -8.83
N ALA A 128 3.68 18.75 -9.15
CA ALA A 128 4.17 18.86 -10.52
C ALA A 128 4.69 17.50 -11.03
N THR A 129 5.49 16.79 -10.23
CA THR A 129 5.97 15.45 -10.55
C THR A 129 4.83 14.46 -10.73
N LEU A 130 3.84 14.47 -9.84
CA LEU A 130 2.65 13.62 -9.93
C LEU A 130 1.90 13.83 -11.26
N LEU A 131 1.62 15.09 -11.60
CA LEU A 131 0.94 15.46 -12.84
C LEU A 131 1.73 15.03 -14.07
N LEU A 132 3.05 15.23 -14.06
CA LEU A 132 3.92 14.84 -15.16
C LEU A 132 3.95 13.33 -15.36
N ILE A 133 4.07 12.54 -14.29
CA ILE A 133 4.07 11.07 -14.37
C ILE A 133 2.75 10.58 -14.96
N ARG A 134 1.61 11.11 -14.49
CA ARG A 134 0.29 10.76 -15.03
C ARG A 134 0.13 11.17 -16.51
N ASP A 135 0.58 12.36 -16.89
CA ASP A 135 0.57 12.81 -18.30
C ASP A 135 1.43 11.89 -19.18
N ILE A 136 2.63 11.51 -18.73
CA ILE A 136 3.51 10.60 -19.47
C ILE A 136 2.87 9.21 -19.63
N GLN A 137 2.37 8.61 -18.55
CA GLN A 137 1.71 7.30 -18.58
C GLN A 137 0.50 7.29 -19.52
N SER A 138 -0.35 8.32 -19.45
CA SER A 138 -1.54 8.45 -20.32
C SER A 138 -1.19 8.61 -21.82
N LYS A 139 -0.05 9.23 -22.14
CA LYS A 139 0.43 9.38 -23.53
C LYS A 139 1.04 8.11 -24.08
N ARG A 140 1.73 7.33 -23.25
CA ARG A 140 2.35 6.05 -23.64
C ARG A 140 1.35 4.91 -23.74
N LEU A 141 0.28 4.98 -22.96
CA LEU A 141 -0.85 4.07 -22.98
C LEU A 141 -2.10 4.85 -23.42
N PRO A 142 -2.25 5.20 -24.71
CA PRO A 142 -3.48 5.82 -25.18
C PRO A 142 -4.64 4.87 -24.91
N HIS A 143 -5.64 5.35 -24.16
CA HIS A 143 -6.84 4.64 -23.73
C HIS A 143 -7.37 3.69 -24.82
N LYS A 144 -7.29 2.37 -24.59
CA LYS A 144 -8.19 1.42 -25.26
C LYS A 144 -9.53 1.47 -24.52
N ASP A 145 -10.30 2.51 -24.80
CA ASP A 145 -11.75 2.44 -24.63
C ASP A 145 -12.27 1.40 -25.63
N THR A 146 -12.23 0.13 -25.25
CA THR A 146 -12.94 -0.92 -25.97
C THR A 146 -13.42 -1.93 -24.94
N LYS A 147 -14.72 -1.83 -24.64
CA LYS A 147 -15.57 -2.88 -24.07
C LYS A 147 -14.95 -4.27 -24.27
N SER A 148 -14.25 -4.78 -23.25
CA SER A 148 -13.83 -6.19 -23.24
C SER A 148 -15.05 -7.02 -22.86
N THR A 149 -15.80 -7.35 -23.90
CA THR A 149 -16.70 -8.49 -23.98
C THR A 149 -16.06 -9.67 -23.25
N THR A 150 -16.77 -10.18 -22.25
CA THR A 150 -16.55 -11.45 -21.59
C THR A 150 -16.18 -12.55 -22.59
N LEU A 151 -14.90 -12.93 -22.65
CA LEU A 151 -14.51 -14.24 -23.18
C LEU A 151 -13.98 -15.06 -22.02
N ARG A 152 -14.85 -15.95 -21.53
CA ARG A 152 -14.52 -16.98 -20.57
C ARG A 152 -13.41 -17.85 -21.16
N THR A 153 -12.25 -17.89 -20.52
CA THR A 153 -11.31 -18.99 -20.68
C THR A 153 -10.97 -19.52 -19.30
N SER A 154 -11.53 -20.68 -19.03
CA SER A 154 -11.35 -21.50 -17.83
C SER A 154 -9.90 -21.91 -17.67
N GLY A 155 -9.30 -21.45 -16.56
CA GLY A 155 -7.98 -21.85 -16.09
C GLY A 155 -7.69 -21.13 -14.78
N PHE A 156 -8.16 -21.70 -13.66
CA PHE A 156 -7.91 -21.17 -12.32
C PHE A 156 -6.40 -21.18 -12.03
N SER A 157 -5.77 -20.02 -12.12
CA SER A 157 -4.40 -19.79 -11.66
C SER A 157 -4.44 -18.88 -10.44
N HIS A 158 -3.85 -19.38 -9.34
CA HIS A 158 -3.92 -18.84 -7.97
C HIS A 158 -3.29 -17.44 -7.78
N GLY A 159 -2.84 -16.77 -8.86
CA GLY A 159 -2.25 -15.42 -8.85
C GLY A 159 -3.16 -14.33 -9.40
N SER A 160 -4.45 -14.61 -9.62
CA SER A 160 -5.35 -13.69 -10.30
C SER A 160 -5.79 -12.49 -9.45
N TRP A 161 -5.87 -12.58 -8.12
CA TRP A 161 -6.53 -11.53 -7.32
C TRP A 161 -5.64 -10.32 -7.00
N ILE A 162 -4.34 -10.52 -6.71
CA ILE A 162 -3.35 -9.42 -6.65
C ILE A 162 -3.23 -8.78 -8.03
N ARG A 163 -3.26 -9.62 -9.07
CA ARG A 163 -3.31 -9.18 -10.46
C ARG A 163 -4.62 -8.49 -10.83
N GLU A 164 -5.75 -8.80 -10.18
CA GLU A 164 -7.06 -8.18 -10.41
C GLU A 164 -7.19 -6.84 -9.68
N MET A 165 -6.59 -6.71 -8.49
CA MET A 165 -6.38 -5.40 -7.86
C MET A 165 -5.35 -4.56 -8.60
N GLN A 166 -4.30 -5.17 -9.16
CA GLN A 166 -3.38 -4.52 -10.12
C GLN A 166 -4.05 -4.27 -11.49
N GLN A 167 -5.07 -5.03 -11.89
CA GLN A 167 -5.82 -4.83 -13.15
C GLN A 167 -6.98 -3.84 -13.00
N ALA A 168 -7.39 -3.53 -11.76
CA ALA A 168 -8.20 -2.34 -11.48
C ALA A 168 -7.37 -1.05 -11.64
N SER A 169 -6.03 -1.15 -11.70
CA SER A 169 -5.15 -0.05 -12.08
C SER A 169 -4.30 -0.41 -13.30
N ASP A 170 -4.77 -0.05 -14.49
CA ASP A 170 -3.93 0.17 -15.68
C ASP A 170 -2.86 1.28 -15.48
N LYS A 171 -2.49 1.60 -14.22
CA LYS A 171 -1.57 2.65 -13.78
C LYS A 171 -0.91 2.22 -12.46
N SER A 172 0.42 2.29 -12.37
CA SER A 172 1.18 2.16 -11.11
C SER A 172 0.52 2.94 -9.96
N ILE A 173 0.55 2.41 -8.72
CA ILE A 173 0.09 3.16 -7.53
C ILE A 173 1.03 4.35 -7.33
N ILE A 174 0.48 5.57 -7.29
CA ILE A 174 1.29 6.77 -7.01
C ILE A 174 0.92 7.34 -5.64
N ILE A 175 1.92 7.41 -4.77
CA ILE A 175 1.83 7.99 -3.43
C ILE A 175 2.64 9.28 -3.43
N SER A 176 2.01 10.40 -3.09
CA SER A 176 2.70 11.69 -2.98
C SER A 176 2.73 12.16 -1.54
N GLU A 177 3.93 12.50 -1.06
CA GLU A 177 4.12 13.24 0.19
C GLU A 177 3.73 14.71 -0.02
N ILE A 178 2.83 15.19 0.83
CA ILE A 178 2.32 16.57 0.87
C ILE A 178 2.37 17.05 2.32
N LEU A 179 3.18 18.05 2.58
CA LEU A 179 3.46 18.56 3.91
C LEU A 179 2.34 19.48 4.42
N ASP A 180 1.70 20.29 3.56
CA ASP A 180 0.57 21.15 3.95
C ASP A 180 -0.79 20.45 3.81
N SER A 181 -1.52 20.38 4.92
CA SER A 181 -2.91 19.93 4.99
C SER A 181 -3.87 20.67 4.03
N ARG A 182 -3.63 21.95 3.74
CA ARG A 182 -4.48 22.73 2.81
C ARG A 182 -4.29 22.26 1.38
N THR A 183 -3.04 22.01 0.98
CA THR A 183 -2.73 21.46 -0.34
C THR A 183 -3.37 20.09 -0.52
N ARG A 184 -3.29 19.21 0.49
CA ARG A 184 -3.94 17.90 0.48
C ARG A 184 -5.43 17.97 0.15
N ASN A 185 -6.16 18.91 0.75
CA ASN A 185 -7.61 19.07 0.52
C ASN A 185 -7.95 19.50 -0.92
N LEU A 186 -7.04 20.20 -1.60
CA LEU A 186 -7.22 20.55 -3.01
C LEU A 186 -6.98 19.33 -3.92
N VAL A 187 -6.01 18.50 -3.57
CA VAL A 187 -5.59 17.34 -4.36
C VAL A 187 -6.58 16.19 -4.23
N SER A 188 -7.16 15.98 -3.04
CA SER A 188 -8.14 14.90 -2.79
C SER A 188 -9.39 15.01 -3.67
N VAL A 189 -9.79 16.24 -4.04
CA VAL A 189 -10.93 16.51 -4.93
C VAL A 189 -10.61 16.12 -6.38
N SER A 190 -9.34 16.12 -6.76
CA SER A 190 -8.91 16.02 -8.16
C SER A 190 -8.68 14.60 -8.68
N ARG A 191 -8.66 13.57 -7.81
CA ARG A 191 -8.36 12.15 -8.14
C ARG A 191 -7.04 11.96 -8.93
N ILE A 192 -6.08 12.88 -8.80
CA ILE A 192 -4.84 12.87 -9.60
C ILE A 192 -3.82 11.87 -9.04
N SER A 193 -3.75 11.72 -7.71
CA SER A 193 -3.01 10.68 -7.00
C SER A 193 -3.96 9.66 -6.39
N ASP A 194 -3.51 8.42 -6.29
CA ASP A 194 -4.23 7.37 -5.57
C ASP A 194 -4.18 7.64 -4.06
N TYR A 195 -3.05 8.14 -3.58
CA TYR A 195 -2.86 8.47 -2.15
C TYR A 195 -2.01 9.74 -1.96
N VAL A 196 -2.45 10.57 -1.00
CA VAL A 196 -1.72 11.74 -0.50
C VAL A 196 -1.40 11.50 0.98
N LEU A 197 -0.12 11.42 1.30
CA LEU A 197 0.35 11.32 2.69
C LEU A 197 0.70 12.72 3.20
N SER A 198 0.23 13.07 4.39
CA SER A 198 0.53 14.35 5.02
C SER A 198 0.92 14.22 6.48
N ASN A 199 1.54 15.26 7.02
CA ASN A 199 1.93 15.38 8.43
C ASN A 199 0.73 15.36 9.41
N GLU A 200 -0.50 15.32 8.90
CA GLU A 200 -1.70 15.06 9.68
C GLU A 200 -1.68 13.66 10.31
N LEU A 201 -1.14 12.65 9.62
CA LEU A 201 -1.02 11.29 10.18
C LEU A 201 -0.12 11.28 11.41
N VAL A 202 0.99 12.02 11.36
CA VAL A 202 1.92 12.19 12.50
C VAL A 202 1.21 12.91 13.65
N SER A 203 0.45 13.97 13.33
CA SER A 203 -0.32 14.72 14.33
C SER A 203 -1.37 13.84 15.03
N MET A 204 -2.07 12.97 14.29
CA MET A 204 -3.01 12.00 14.85
C MET A 204 -2.30 10.97 15.74
N ALA A 205 -1.16 10.41 15.30
CA ALA A 205 -0.39 9.47 16.10
C ALA A 205 0.08 10.09 17.42
N LEU A 206 0.59 11.34 17.39
CA LEU A 206 1.00 12.07 18.59
C LEU A 206 -0.18 12.33 19.54
N ALA A 207 -1.35 12.69 19.02
CA ALA A 207 -2.55 12.88 19.82
C ALA A 207 -2.96 11.57 20.52
N MET A 208 -2.96 10.44 19.80
CA MET A 208 -3.28 9.13 20.36
C MET A 208 -2.32 8.72 21.49
N VAL A 209 -1.01 8.94 21.31
CA VAL A 209 0.01 8.65 22.32
C VAL A 209 -0.05 9.62 23.51
N ALA A 210 -0.44 10.87 23.27
CA ALA A 210 -0.65 11.86 24.33
C ALA A 210 -1.85 11.50 25.21
N GLU A 211 -2.92 10.94 24.64
CA GLU A 211 -4.07 10.43 25.39
C GLU A 211 -3.72 9.16 26.18
N ASP A 212 -3.05 8.18 25.56
CA ASP A 212 -2.58 6.98 26.24
C ASP A 212 -1.21 6.52 25.73
N LYS A 213 -0.20 6.57 26.61
CA LYS A 213 1.18 6.17 26.31
C LYS A 213 1.31 4.71 25.90
N GLN A 214 0.38 3.84 26.29
CA GLN A 214 0.41 2.43 25.90
C GLN A 214 0.15 2.25 24.40
N ILE A 215 -0.56 3.19 23.76
CA ILE A 215 -0.86 3.15 22.33
C ILE A 215 0.40 3.23 21.47
N ASN A 216 1.48 3.86 21.97
CA ASN A 216 2.74 3.92 21.24
C ASN A 216 3.25 2.51 20.88
N ARG A 217 3.16 1.56 21.82
CA ARG A 217 3.57 0.16 21.57
C ARG A 217 2.70 -0.53 20.52
N VAL A 218 1.40 -0.22 20.52
CA VAL A 218 0.45 -0.77 19.54
C VAL A 218 0.75 -0.22 18.15
N LEU A 219 1.02 1.09 18.03
CA LEU A 219 1.39 1.72 16.76
C LEU A 219 2.73 1.18 16.24
N GLU A 220 3.73 1.04 17.11
CA GLU A 220 5.02 0.43 16.76
C GLU A 220 4.85 -0.98 16.19
N GLU A 221 4.01 -1.82 16.81
CA GLU A 221 3.72 -3.17 16.33
C GLU A 221 2.91 -3.15 15.01
N LEU A 222 1.96 -2.23 14.85
CA LEU A 222 1.18 -2.11 13.61
C LEU A 222 2.00 -1.62 12.41
N PHE A 223 3.06 -0.84 12.64
CA PHE A 223 3.98 -0.35 11.60
C PHE A 223 5.20 -1.26 11.38
N ALA A 224 5.35 -2.30 12.18
CA ALA A 224 6.40 -3.30 11.97
C ALA A 224 6.11 -4.18 10.74
N GLU A 225 7.12 -4.94 10.31
CA GLU A 225 7.02 -5.91 9.19
C GLU A 225 5.81 -6.85 9.29
N LYS A 226 5.48 -7.22 10.53
CA LYS A 226 4.38 -8.10 10.94
C LYS A 226 3.29 -7.23 11.55
N GLY A 227 2.24 -6.93 10.78
CA GLY A 227 1.22 -5.96 11.20
C GLY A 227 -0.12 -6.11 10.48
N MET A 228 -0.67 -4.98 10.05
CA MET A 228 -1.97 -4.93 9.38
C MET A 228 -1.85 -5.31 7.90
N CYS A 229 -2.69 -6.23 7.43
CA CYS A 229 -2.73 -6.65 6.04
C CYS A 229 -4.17 -6.80 5.51
N ILE A 230 -4.30 -6.73 4.19
CA ILE A 230 -5.54 -6.99 3.47
C ILE A 230 -5.45 -8.41 2.89
N LYS A 231 -6.45 -9.24 3.20
CA LYS A 231 -6.52 -10.63 2.78
C LYS A 231 -7.74 -10.88 1.90
N PRO A 232 -7.64 -11.75 0.88
CA PRO A 232 -8.79 -12.12 0.05
C PRO A 232 -9.90 -12.78 0.84
N ALA A 233 -11.14 -12.63 0.39
CA ALA A 233 -12.25 -13.36 0.97
C ALA A 233 -12.10 -14.89 0.85
N GLU A 234 -11.47 -15.40 -0.22
CA GLU A 234 -11.24 -16.84 -0.41
C GLU A 234 -10.50 -17.52 0.76
N PHE A 235 -9.76 -16.77 1.58
CA PHE A 235 -9.06 -17.35 2.74
C PHE A 235 -9.99 -17.70 3.89
N TYR A 236 -11.21 -17.14 3.89
CA TYR A 236 -12.15 -17.24 5.01
C TYR A 236 -13.50 -17.79 4.60
N LEU A 237 -13.89 -17.72 3.33
CA LEU A 237 -15.23 -18.10 2.89
C LEU A 237 -15.29 -18.64 1.46
N PHE A 238 -16.38 -19.34 1.16
CA PHE A 238 -16.72 -19.73 -0.21
C PHE A 238 -17.53 -18.65 -0.91
N ASP A 239 -17.49 -18.62 -2.25
CA ASP A 239 -18.28 -17.64 -3.00
C ASP A 239 -19.76 -17.75 -2.67
N GLN A 240 -20.40 -16.59 -2.49
CA GLN A 240 -21.82 -16.46 -2.17
C GLN A 240 -22.25 -17.07 -0.83
N GLU A 241 -21.29 -17.39 0.06
CA GLU A 241 -21.57 -17.92 1.40
C GLU A 241 -22.24 -16.87 2.30
N GLU A 242 -23.22 -17.30 3.09
CA GLU A 242 -23.96 -16.44 4.01
C GLU A 242 -23.42 -16.62 5.44
N LEU A 243 -22.73 -15.60 5.95
CA LEU A 243 -22.03 -15.61 7.23
C LEU A 243 -22.16 -14.28 7.94
N CYS A 244 -22.19 -14.30 9.27
CA CYS A 244 -22.02 -13.09 10.05
C CYS A 244 -20.53 -12.77 10.24
N PHE A 245 -20.21 -11.52 10.60
CA PHE A 245 -18.82 -11.10 10.78
C PHE A 245 -18.10 -11.89 11.89
N TYR A 246 -18.82 -12.32 12.94
CA TYR A 246 -18.25 -13.20 13.96
C TYR A 246 -17.79 -14.55 13.43
N ASP A 247 -18.48 -15.11 12.43
CA ASP A 247 -18.06 -16.38 11.81
C ASP A 247 -16.70 -16.21 11.13
N ILE A 248 -16.54 -15.12 10.39
CA ILE A 248 -15.29 -14.76 9.71
C ILE A 248 -14.16 -14.52 10.72
N MET A 249 -14.45 -13.78 11.81
CA MET A 249 -13.46 -13.59 12.89
C MET A 249 -12.99 -14.92 13.47
N ILE A 250 -13.89 -15.89 13.71
CA ILE A 250 -13.51 -17.21 14.20
C ILE A 250 -12.67 -17.98 13.19
N ARG A 251 -12.97 -17.87 11.88
CA ARG A 251 -12.16 -18.49 10.83
C ARG A 251 -10.77 -17.86 10.73
N GLY A 252 -10.66 -16.53 10.82
CA GLY A 252 -9.37 -15.84 10.90
C GLY A 252 -8.55 -16.27 12.11
N ARG A 253 -9.18 -16.51 13.27
CA ARG A 253 -8.47 -17.05 14.44
C ARG A 253 -7.87 -18.42 14.22
N GLN A 254 -8.46 -19.26 13.36
CA GLN A 254 -7.87 -20.56 12.99
C GLN A 254 -6.62 -20.41 12.13
N ARG A 255 -6.41 -19.22 11.54
CA ARG A 255 -5.19 -18.82 10.82
C ARG A 255 -4.25 -17.97 11.68
N HIS A 256 -4.49 -17.85 12.99
CA HIS A 256 -3.76 -16.94 13.89
C HIS A 256 -3.90 -15.46 13.54
N GLU A 257 -5.00 -15.07 12.90
CA GLU A 257 -5.26 -13.70 12.47
C GLU A 257 -6.40 -13.07 13.31
N ILE A 258 -6.35 -11.74 13.45
CA ILE A 258 -7.42 -10.95 14.03
C ILE A 258 -8.10 -10.15 12.92
N VAL A 259 -9.28 -10.60 12.50
CA VAL A 259 -10.09 -9.85 11.53
C VAL A 259 -10.70 -8.63 12.22
N ILE A 260 -10.33 -7.44 11.74
CA ILE A 260 -10.77 -6.16 12.32
C ILE A 260 -11.76 -5.42 11.42
N GLY A 261 -11.85 -5.78 10.14
CA GLY A 261 -12.76 -5.13 9.20
C GLY A 261 -12.83 -5.82 7.85
N TYR A 262 -13.52 -5.19 6.92
CA TYR A 262 -13.66 -5.67 5.54
C TYR A 262 -13.89 -4.52 4.57
N ARG A 263 -13.65 -4.76 3.28
CA ARG A 263 -14.07 -3.90 2.18
C ARG A 263 -14.86 -4.75 1.18
N LEU A 264 -16.06 -4.28 0.87
CA LEU A 264 -16.91 -4.91 -0.16
C LEU A 264 -16.35 -4.61 -1.56
N ALA A 265 -16.55 -5.54 -2.48
CA ALA A 265 -16.19 -5.34 -3.89
C ALA A 265 -16.90 -4.12 -4.53
N SER A 266 -18.08 -3.75 -4.01
CA SER A 266 -18.88 -2.62 -4.50
C SER A 266 -18.50 -1.26 -3.87
N THR A 267 -17.56 -1.23 -2.93
CA THR A 267 -17.24 -0.04 -2.15
C THR A 267 -15.74 0.27 -2.17
N ASP A 268 -15.40 1.54 -2.28
CA ASP A 268 -14.00 1.98 -2.28
C ASP A 268 -13.39 2.03 -0.87
N HIS A 269 -14.21 2.10 0.17
CA HIS A 269 -13.75 2.29 1.56
C HIS A 269 -13.92 1.02 2.40
N ALA A 270 -12.88 0.72 3.20
CA ALA A 270 -12.94 -0.34 4.19
C ALA A 270 -13.76 0.09 5.42
N ILE A 271 -14.52 -0.85 5.97
CA ILE A 271 -15.27 -0.71 7.23
C ILE A 271 -14.47 -1.42 8.31
N ILE A 272 -13.86 -0.63 9.20
CA ILE A 272 -13.16 -1.14 10.38
C ILE A 272 -14.14 -1.21 11.55
N ASN A 273 -14.10 -2.32 12.30
CA ASN A 273 -14.98 -2.60 13.42
C ASN A 273 -16.49 -2.45 13.06
N PRO A 274 -17.04 -3.29 12.17
CA PRO A 274 -18.42 -3.16 11.73
C PRO A 274 -19.41 -3.25 12.90
N PRO A 275 -20.48 -2.43 12.94
CA PRO A 275 -21.42 -2.40 14.07
C PRO A 275 -22.23 -3.69 14.21
N ASP A 276 -22.83 -4.17 13.12
CA ASP A 276 -23.78 -5.29 13.11
C ASP A 276 -23.10 -6.64 12.90
N LYS A 277 -22.18 -7.01 13.80
CA LYS A 277 -21.32 -8.21 13.63
C LYS A 277 -22.06 -9.54 13.59
N SER A 278 -23.28 -9.60 14.15
CA SER A 278 -24.12 -10.79 14.19
C SER A 278 -25.07 -10.91 13.00
N GLU A 279 -25.22 -9.86 12.20
CA GLU A 279 -26.09 -9.91 11.02
C GLU A 279 -25.44 -10.79 9.95
N SER A 280 -26.22 -11.75 9.45
CA SER A 280 -25.79 -12.63 8.36
C SER A 280 -25.76 -11.83 7.07
N ARG A 281 -24.65 -11.95 6.33
CA ARG A 281 -24.46 -11.30 5.04
C ARG A 281 -24.00 -12.32 4.02
N LYS A 282 -24.44 -12.13 2.78
CA LYS A 282 -23.90 -12.84 1.63
C LYS A 282 -22.59 -12.20 1.16
N TRP A 283 -21.52 -12.96 1.19
CA TRP A 283 -20.17 -12.50 0.82
C TRP A 283 -19.80 -12.91 -0.60
N SER A 284 -18.94 -12.13 -1.23
CA SER A 284 -18.37 -12.39 -2.55
C SER A 284 -16.88 -12.69 -2.41
N ILE A 285 -16.32 -13.51 -3.31
CA ILE A 285 -14.86 -13.68 -3.42
C ILE A 285 -14.11 -12.39 -3.78
N GLY A 286 -14.81 -11.40 -4.35
CA GLY A 286 -14.24 -10.07 -4.62
C GLY A 286 -14.14 -9.17 -3.39
N ASP A 287 -14.76 -9.57 -2.26
CA ASP A 287 -14.59 -8.86 -1.01
C ASP A 287 -13.20 -9.12 -0.43
N VAL A 288 -12.72 -8.22 0.43
CA VAL A 288 -11.44 -8.38 1.13
C VAL A 288 -11.61 -8.10 2.61
N PHE A 289 -10.81 -8.76 3.43
CA PHE A 289 -10.80 -8.61 4.88
C PHE A 289 -9.55 -7.88 5.35
N VAL A 290 -9.72 -7.01 6.34
CA VAL A 290 -8.62 -6.32 7.00
C VAL A 290 -8.29 -7.10 8.26
N VAL A 291 -7.05 -7.56 8.37
CA VAL A 291 -6.60 -8.42 9.47
C VAL A 291 -5.30 -7.93 10.07
N ILE A 292 -5.10 -8.22 11.35
CA ILE A 292 -3.80 -8.14 12.02
C ILE A 292 -3.24 -9.55 12.05
N SER A 293 -2.04 -9.73 11.49
CA SER A 293 -1.36 -11.02 11.40
C SER A 293 0.07 -10.88 11.90
N LEU A 294 0.57 -11.90 12.58
CA LEU A 294 1.93 -11.94 13.13
C LEU A 294 2.99 -12.28 12.06
N GLY A 295 2.60 -12.37 10.79
CA GLY A 295 3.41 -12.95 9.71
C GLY A 295 3.73 -14.43 9.98
N GLU A 296 4.17 -15.16 8.95
CA GLU A 296 4.76 -16.49 9.17
C GLU A 296 6.10 -16.40 9.92
#